data_AF-A0A935HJR9-F1
#
_entry.id   AF-A0A935HJR9-F1
#
_cell.length_a   1.000
_cell.length_b   1.000
_cell.length_c   1.000
_cell.angle_alpha   90.00
_cell.angle_beta   90.00
_cell.angle_gamma   90.00
#
_symmetry.space_group_name_H-M   'P 1'
#
loop_
_entity.id
_entity.type
_entity.pdbx_description
1 polymer ?
#
loop_
_entity_poly.entity_id
_entity_poly.type
_entity_poly.pdbx_seq_one_letter_code
_entity_poly.pdbx_strand_id
1 'polypeptide(L)' 'MPELKQSGIKIGRDKFFDVLRNNHLLIKSKRCRTKTTCSYHHFNRYKNVIEAAIPQRCNEIWVADITYLWLKPPG' A
#
# COMPACT_ATOMS: atom_id res chain seq x y z
N MET A 1 -25.48 9.94 -0.50
CA MET A 1 -26.21 8.90 0.23
C MET A 1 -27.66 8.89 -0.22
N PRO A 2 -27.96 8.28 -1.39
CA PRO A 2 -29.30 8.25 -1.97
C PRO A 2 -30.29 7.46 -1.11
N GLU A 3 -29.87 6.35 -0.50
CA GLU A 3 -30.76 5.48 0.29
C GLU A 3 -31.26 6.19 1.56
N LEU A 4 -30.36 6.90 2.25
CA LEU A 4 -30.71 7.66 3.47
C LEU A 4 -31.71 8.80 3.18
N LYS A 5 -31.60 9.44 2.00
CA LYS A 5 -32.56 10.46 1.57
C LYS A 5 -33.94 9.86 1.31
N GLN A 6 -33.99 8.65 0.74
CA GLN A 6 -35.24 7.94 0.46
C GLN A 6 -35.97 7.54 1.75
N SER A 7 -35.23 7.21 2.81
CA SER A 7 -35.78 6.94 4.15
C SER A 7 -36.11 8.20 4.97
N GLY A 8 -36.04 9.40 4.38
CA GLY A 8 -36.31 10.66 5.08
C GLY A 8 -35.22 11.09 6.08
N ILE A 9 -34.07 10.42 6.10
CA ILE A 9 -32.99 10.68 7.05
C ILE A 9 -32.10 11.81 6.49
N LYS A 10 -32.27 13.02 7.03
CA LYS A 10 -31.36 14.16 6.77
C LYS A 10 -30.09 14.04 7.61
N ILE A 11 -29.08 13.38 7.06
CA ILE A 11 -27.74 13.30 7.67
C ILE A 11 -26.63 13.62 6.67
N GLY A 12 -25.63 14.36 7.12
CA GLY A 12 -24.41 14.64 6.36
C GLY A 12 -23.37 13.53 6.49
N ARG A 13 -22.37 13.52 5.60
CA ARG A 13 -21.29 12.52 5.59
C ARG A 13 -20.61 12.39 6.95
N ASP A 14 -20.18 13.50 7.54
CA ASP A 14 -19.39 13.47 8.79
C ASP A 14 -20.18 12.89 9.95
N LYS A 15 -21.42 13.39 10.15
CA LYS A 15 -22.34 12.82 11.15
C LYS A 15 -22.63 11.34 10.92
N PHE A 16 -22.74 10.91 9.66
CA PHE A 16 -22.91 9.49 9.33
C PHE A 16 -21.70 8.66 9.74
N PHE A 17 -20.48 9.12 9.45
CA PHE A 17 -19.26 8.46 9.92
C PHE A 17 -19.13 8.46 11.45
N ASP A 18 -19.60 9.50 12.13
CA ASP A 18 -19.64 9.54 13.60
C ASP A 18 -20.59 8.49 14.18
N VAL A 19 -21.80 8.35 13.61
CA VAL A 19 -22.74 7.29 13.99
C VAL A 19 -22.13 5.91 13.78
N LEU A 20 -21.53 5.65 12.62
CA LEU A 20 -20.86 4.37 12.34
C LEU A 20 -19.70 4.11 13.31
N ARG A 21 -18.93 5.14 13.66
CA ARG A 21 -17.80 5.03 14.60
C ARG A 21 -18.27 4.68 16.01
N ASN A 22 -19.30 5.38 16.49
CA ASN A 22 -19.87 5.19 17.83
C ASN A 22 -20.53 3.82 17.99
N ASN A 23 -21.03 3.23 16.90
CA ASN A 23 -21.63 1.90 16.89
C ASN A 23 -20.65 0.78 16.49
N HIS A 24 -19.35 1.06 16.39
CA HIS A 24 -18.32 0.08 15.98
C HIS A 24 -18.57 -0.58 14.60
N LEU A 25 -19.25 0.12 13.69
CA LEU A 25 -19.60 -0.35 12.34
C LEU A 25 -18.58 0.05 11.26
N LEU A 26 -17.53 0.79 11.62
CA LEU A 26 -16.44 1.11 10.69
C LEU A 26 -15.48 -0.07 10.55
N ILE A 27 -15.15 -0.40 9.30
CA ILE A 27 -14.10 -1.38 9.00
C ILE A 27 -12.78 -0.84 9.58
N LYS A 28 -12.19 -1.58 10.52
CA LYS A 28 -10.85 -1.28 11.03
C LYS A 28 -9.85 -1.53 9.91
N SER A 29 -9.15 -0.49 9.48
CA SER A 29 -8.00 -0.67 8.61
C SER A 29 -7.00 -1.58 9.33
N LYS A 30 -6.70 -2.75 8.75
CA LYS A 30 -5.59 -3.57 9.23
C LYS A 30 -4.33 -2.76 9.00
N ARG A 31 -3.69 -2.31 10.09
CA ARG A 31 -2.41 -1.62 10.02
C ARG A 31 -1.33 -2.65 9.63
N CYS A 32 -1.27 -2.99 8.35
CA CYS A 32 -0.19 -3.79 7.79
C CYS A 32 0.92 -2.84 7.35
N ARG A 33 2.05 -2.87 8.07
CA ARG A 33 3.29 -2.33 7.53
C ARG A 33 3.90 -3.40 6.65
N THR A 34 3.70 -3.30 5.34
CA THR A 34 4.39 -4.18 4.39
C THR A 34 5.88 -3.89 4.48
N LYS A 35 6.68 -4.89 4.88
CA LYS A 35 8.13 -4.82 4.76
C LYS A 35 8.45 -4.92 3.27
N THR A 36 8.81 -3.80 2.66
CA THR A 36 9.14 -3.70 1.23
C THR A 36 10.49 -4.34 0.92
N THR A 37 11.43 -4.30 1.86
CA THR A 37 12.78 -4.86 1.69
C THR A 37 13.01 -6.03 2.65
N CYS A 38 13.12 -7.23 2.10
CA CYS A 38 13.59 -8.40 2.85
C CYS A 38 15.10 -8.54 2.67
N SER A 39 15.89 -7.68 3.33
CA SER A 39 17.36 -7.76 3.29
C SER A 39 17.93 -9.02 3.96
N TYR A 40 17.09 -9.74 4.71
CA TYR A 40 17.38 -11.03 5.33
C TYR A 40 16.79 -12.16 4.48
N HIS A 41 17.39 -12.40 3.32
CA HIS A 41 17.05 -13.52 2.44
C HIS A 41 18.29 -14.36 2.14
N HIS A 42 18.10 -15.64 1.83
CA HIS A 42 19.19 -16.57 1.51
C HIS A 42 19.77 -16.38 0.10
N PHE A 43 19.19 -15.52 -0.73
CA PHE A 43 19.70 -15.24 -2.07
C PHE A 43 21.05 -14.52 -2.02
N ASN A 44 21.93 -14.87 -2.97
CA ASN A 44 23.19 -14.19 -3.17
C ASN A 44 22.95 -12.71 -3.44
N ARG A 45 23.61 -11.84 -2.66
CA ARG A 45 23.62 -10.40 -2.90
C ARG A 45 24.81 -10.05 -3.78
N TYR A 46 24.54 -9.40 -4.90
CA TYR A 46 25.59 -8.82 -5.74
C TYR A 46 26.08 -7.53 -5.09
N LYS A 47 27.38 -7.26 -5.19
CA LYS A 47 27.94 -5.99 -4.71
C LYS A 47 27.29 -4.84 -5.50
N ASN A 48 27.00 -3.75 -4.81
CA ASN A 48 26.49 -2.55 -5.46
C ASN A 48 27.61 -1.89 -6.28
N VAL A 49 27.64 -2.17 -7.59
CA VAL A 49 28.68 -1.66 -8.50
C VAL A 49 28.58 -0.16 -8.75
N ILE A 50 27.44 0.47 -8.42
CA ILE A 50 27.24 1.92 -8.60
C ILE A 50 27.50 2.74 -7.33
N GLU A 51 27.90 2.11 -6.21
CA GLU A 51 28.09 2.80 -4.92
C GLU A 51 29.14 3.91 -4.96
N ALA A 52 30.20 3.75 -5.77
CA ALA A 52 31.25 4.75 -5.99
C ALA A 52 31.19 5.40 -7.39
N ALA A 53 30.15 5.12 -8.18
CA ALA A 53 30.06 5.61 -9.56
C ALA A 53 29.48 7.03 -9.61
N ILE A 54 30.11 7.91 -10.40
CA ILE A 54 29.61 9.26 -10.69
C ILE A 54 29.29 9.33 -12.18
N PRO A 55 28.00 9.31 -12.59
CA PRO A 55 27.64 9.37 -14.00
C PRO A 55 28.05 10.71 -14.61
N GLN A 56 28.68 10.67 -15.77
CA GLN A 56 29.14 11.82 -16.56
C GLN A 56 28.22 12.12 -17.74
N ARG A 57 27.40 11.14 -18.17
CA ARG A 57 26.48 11.26 -19.31
C ARG A 57 25.13 10.63 -19.01
N CYS A 58 24.13 11.00 -19.81
CA CYS A 58 22.80 10.38 -19.73
C CYS A 58 22.90 8.86 -20.00
N ASN A 59 22.03 8.09 -19.33
CA ASN A 59 21.86 6.64 -19.51
C ASN A 59 23.02 5.74 -19.05
N GLU A 60 23.96 6.24 -18.24
CA GLU A 60 25.08 5.43 -17.71
C GLU A 60 24.68 4.56 -16.50
N ILE A 61 23.62 4.93 -15.77
CA ILE A 61 23.15 4.19 -14.60
C ILE A 61 21.64 3.94 -14.74
N TRP A 62 21.24 2.69 -14.53
CA TRP A 62 19.85 2.26 -14.50
C TRP A 62 19.56 1.59 -13.17
N VAL A 63 18.52 2.03 -12.48
CA VAL A 63 18.05 1.45 -11.23
C VAL A 63 16.62 0.98 -11.43
N ALA A 64 16.32 -0.24 -11.00
CA ALA A 64 14.99 -0.81 -11.02
C ALA A 64 14.66 -1.43 -9.67
N ASP A 65 13.43 -1.22 -9.21
CA ASP A 65 12.87 -1.92 -8.05
C ASP A 65 11.98 -3.07 -8.54
N ILE A 66 12.20 -4.28 -8.03
CA ILE A 66 11.46 -5.47 -8.43
C ILE A 66 10.69 -5.99 -7.22
N THR A 67 9.37 -6.09 -7.36
CA THR A 67 8.49 -6.67 -6.35
C THR A 67 7.94 -8.01 -6.85
N TYR A 68 8.15 -9.06 -6.08
CA TYR A 68 7.55 -10.38 -6.35
C TYR A 68 6.16 -10.46 -5.72
N LEU A 69 5.15 -10.76 -6.54
CA LEU A 69 3.77 -10.99 -6.09
C LEU A 69 3.47 -12.49 -6.12
N TRP A 70 3.08 -13.04 -4.97
CA TRP A 70 2.58 -14.40 -4.89
C TRP A 70 1.13 -14.44 -5.35
N LEU A 71 0.86 -15.14 -6.45
CA LEU A 71 -0.50 -15.40 -6.91
C LEU A 71 -1.07 -16.57 -6.10
N LYS A 72 -2.32 -16.42 -5.64
CA LYS A 72 -3.04 -17.54 -5.05
C LYS A 72 -3.33 -18.55 -6.17
N PRO A 73 -3.04 -19.86 -6.00
CA PRO A 73 -3.42 -20.84 -6.99
C PRO A 73 -4.93 -20.79 -7.24
N PRO A 74 -5.39 -20.99 -8.49
CA PRO A 74 -6.82 -21.16 -8.75
C PRO A 74 -7.32 -22.37 -7.95
N GLY A 75 -8.44 -22.18 -7.26
CA GLY A 75 -9.14 -23.24 -6.52
C GLY A 75 -9.99 -24.09 -7.43
#